data_AF-A0A9P0Q726-F1
#
_entry.id   AF-A0A9P0Q726-F1
#
_cell.length_a   1.000
_cell.length_b   1.000
_cell.length_c   1.000
_cell.angle_alpha   90.00
_cell.angle_beta   90.00
_cell.angle_gamma   90.00
#
_symmetry.space_group_name_H-M   'P 1'
#
loop_
_entity.id
_entity.type
_entity.pdbx_description
1 polymer ?
#
loop_
_entity_poly.entity_id
_entity_poly.type
_entity_poly.pdbx_seq_one_letter_code
_entity_poly.pdbx_strand_id
1 'polypeptide(L)'
;MKDKRSSKAALNQHQFQHHRSQKLASLREDKRESAPDLDEDNRGFGGWLRSEEGIENLKLFVLGNTIFAFFAISWPQIKEALDAAYYLYIEYTERKE
;
A
#
# COMPACT_ATOMS: atom_id res chain seq x y z
N MET A 1 -52.56 7.40 -41.87
CA MET A 1 -52.38 6.83 -40.52
C MET A 1 -50.89 6.80 -40.20
N LYS A 2 -50.42 7.54 -39.19
CA LYS A 2 -49.03 7.51 -38.70
C LYS A 2 -49.03 7.56 -37.17
N ASP A 3 -48.15 6.75 -36.61
CA ASP A 3 -48.21 6.16 -35.27
C ASP A 3 -48.03 7.13 -34.09
N LYS A 4 -48.95 7.07 -33.13
CA LYS A 4 -48.87 7.75 -31.83
C LYS A 4 -48.37 6.85 -30.68
N ARG A 5 -47.77 5.69 -30.98
CA ARG A 5 -47.32 4.72 -29.95
C ARG A 5 -45.82 4.77 -29.61
N SER A 6 -44.99 5.39 -30.46
CA SER A 6 -43.54 5.41 -30.24
C SER A 6 -43.07 6.49 -29.24
N SER A 7 -43.83 7.59 -29.09
CA SER A 7 -43.38 8.73 -28.28
C SER A 7 -43.45 8.54 -26.76
N LYS A 8 -44.21 7.55 -26.26
CA LYS A 8 -44.34 7.29 -24.81
C LYS A 8 -43.26 6.35 -24.27
N ALA A 9 -42.62 5.55 -25.13
CA ALA A 9 -41.57 4.62 -24.72
C ALA A 9 -40.23 5.33 -24.46
N ALA A 10 -39.92 6.38 -25.24
CA ALA A 10 -38.69 7.15 -25.11
C ALA A 10 -38.67 8.06 -23.86
N LEU A 11 -39.83 8.62 -23.47
CA LEU A 11 -39.94 9.49 -22.30
C LEU A 11 -39.69 8.73 -20.98
N ASN A 12 -40.05 7.44 -20.94
CA ASN A 12 -39.89 6.62 -19.74
C ASN A 12 -38.42 6.21 -19.53
N GLN A 13 -37.65 5.95 -20.60
CA GLN A 13 -36.23 5.60 -20.45
C GLN A 13 -35.37 6.73 -19.88
N HIS A 14 -35.68 7.99 -20.21
CA HIS A 14 -34.88 9.11 -19.73
C HIS A 14 -35.05 9.37 -18.22
N GLN A 15 -36.23 9.04 -17.67
CA GLN A 15 -36.53 9.21 -16.24
C GLN A 15 -35.84 8.16 -15.36
N PHE A 16 -35.72 6.91 -15.85
CA PHE A 16 -35.04 5.83 -15.13
C PHE A 16 -33.52 6.02 -15.03
N GLN A 17 -32.89 6.68 -16.01
CA GLN A 17 -31.45 6.96 -15.94
C GLN A 17 -31.11 8.04 -14.91
N HIS A 18 -31.93 9.09 -14.79
CA HIS A 18 -31.69 10.16 -13.81
C HIS A 18 -31.77 9.66 -12.36
N HIS A 19 -32.71 8.76 -12.05
CA HIS A 19 -32.87 8.20 -10.71
C HIS A 19 -31.74 7.23 -10.29
N ARG A 20 -31.17 6.47 -11.25
CA ARG A 20 -30.04 5.56 -10.99
C ARG A 20 -28.74 6.33 -10.76
N SER A 21 -28.53 7.42 -11.52
CA SER A 21 -27.37 8.30 -11.37
C SER A 21 -27.38 9.04 -10.02
N GLN A 22 -28.54 9.51 -9.57
CA GLN A 22 -28.67 10.11 -8.24
C GLN A 22 -28.46 9.11 -7.10
N LYS A 23 -28.96 7.87 -7.23
CA LYS A 23 -28.73 6.81 -6.23
C LYS A 23 -27.27 6.34 -6.17
N LEU A 24 -26.54 6.33 -7.29
CA LEU A 24 -25.10 6.03 -7.30
C LEU A 24 -24.24 7.18 -6.77
N ALA A 25 -24.68 8.43 -6.96
CA ALA A 25 -24.01 9.60 -6.40
C ALA A 25 -24.19 9.66 -4.87
N SER A 26 -25.40 9.41 -4.36
CA SER A 26 -25.65 9.35 -2.92
C SER A 26 -24.90 8.20 -2.23
N LEU A 27 -24.75 7.04 -2.88
CA LEU A 27 -23.90 5.93 -2.39
C LEU A 27 -22.39 6.27 -2.38
N ARG A 28 -21.94 7.23 -3.19
CA ARG A 28 -20.53 7.66 -3.24
C ARG A 28 -20.22 8.77 -2.24
N GLU A 29 -21.20 9.63 -1.93
CA GLU A 29 -21.08 10.67 -0.91
C GLU A 29 -21.18 10.08 0.51
N ASP A 30 -22.06 9.10 0.75
CA ASP A 30 -22.16 8.40 2.05
C ASP A 30 -20.89 7.61 2.41
N LYS A 31 -20.11 7.20 1.40
CA LYS A 31 -18.87 6.42 1.59
C LYS A 31 -17.64 7.30 1.86
N ARG A 32 -17.79 8.61 2.03
CA ARG A 32 -16.69 9.52 2.41
C ARG A 32 -16.81 10.08 3.81
N GLU A 33 -17.95 9.90 4.48
CA GLU A 33 -18.17 10.50 5.81
C GLU A 33 -18.58 9.49 6.90
N SER A 34 -18.66 8.21 6.59
CA SER A 34 -18.61 7.16 7.60
C SER A 34 -17.58 6.12 7.18
N ALA A 35 -16.45 6.07 7.90
CA ALA A 35 -15.82 4.77 8.10
C ALA A 35 -16.94 3.91 8.70
N PRO A 36 -17.37 2.82 8.06
CA PRO A 36 -18.33 1.95 8.70
C PRO A 36 -17.65 1.49 9.98
N ASP A 37 -18.29 1.75 11.12
CA ASP A 37 -18.06 1.03 12.38
C ASP A 37 -18.30 -0.45 12.08
N LEU A 38 -17.33 -1.08 11.44
CA LEU A 38 -17.26 -2.52 11.24
C LEU A 38 -16.69 -3.07 12.52
N ASP A 39 -17.62 -3.34 13.42
CA ASP A 39 -17.55 -4.42 14.39
C ASP A 39 -16.47 -4.23 15.46
N GLU A 40 -16.93 -3.85 16.64
CA GLU A 40 -16.24 -3.88 17.93
C GLU A 40 -15.61 -5.26 18.25
N ASP A 41 -15.96 -6.29 17.45
CA ASP A 41 -15.45 -7.66 17.46
C ASP A 41 -14.27 -7.93 16.50
N ASN A 42 -13.92 -7.00 15.59
CA ASN A 42 -12.79 -7.11 14.65
C ASN A 42 -11.51 -6.43 15.17
N ARG A 43 -11.19 -6.61 16.46
CA ARG A 43 -9.91 -6.22 17.09
C ARG A 43 -8.72 -7.09 16.61
N GLY A 44 -8.74 -7.55 15.37
CA GLY A 44 -7.67 -8.36 14.78
C GLY A 44 -6.46 -7.53 14.40
N PHE A 45 -5.42 -8.19 13.86
CA PHE A 45 -4.18 -7.56 13.40
C PHE A 45 -4.41 -6.37 12.46
N GLY A 46 -5.46 -6.39 11.63
CA GLY A 46 -5.81 -5.26 10.75
C GLY A 46 -6.41 -4.03 11.47
N GLY A 47 -7.02 -4.22 12.64
CA GLY A 47 -7.41 -3.14 13.54
C GLY A 47 -6.20 -2.60 14.31
N TRP A 48 -5.33 -3.49 14.78
CA TRP A 48 -4.06 -3.13 15.39
C TRP A 48 -3.13 -2.36 14.43
N LEU A 49 -2.99 -2.79 13.17
CA LEU A 49 -2.19 -2.08 12.17
C LEU A 49 -2.65 -0.64 11.88
N ARG A 50 -3.91 -0.32 12.16
CA ARG A 50 -4.48 1.03 12.01
C ARG A 50 -4.41 1.83 13.32
N SER A 51 -4.15 1.17 14.45
CA SER A 51 -3.88 1.86 15.70
C SER A 51 -2.52 2.55 15.64
N GLU A 52 -2.36 3.59 16.46
CA GLU A 52 -1.11 4.34 16.57
C GLU A 52 0.09 3.40 16.88
N GLU A 53 -0.13 2.46 17.80
CA GLU A 53 0.86 1.45 18.19
C GLU A 53 1.22 0.47 17.06
N GLY A 54 0.25 0.02 16.25
CA GLY A 54 0.56 -0.88 15.13
C GLY A 54 1.31 -0.18 14.00
N ILE A 55 1.08 1.13 13.80
CA ILE A 55 1.83 1.93 12.85
C ILE A 55 3.29 2.07 13.29
N GLU A 56 3.55 2.29 14.57
CA GLU A 56 4.91 2.36 15.12
C GLU A 56 5.65 1.01 14.95
N ASN A 57 4.99 -0.09 15.29
CA ASN A 57 5.57 -1.43 15.13
C ASN A 57 5.80 -1.81 13.66
N LEU A 58 4.93 -1.39 12.74
CA LEU A 58 5.13 -1.58 11.31
C LEU A 58 6.35 -0.83 10.81
N LYS A 59 6.58 0.41 11.27
CA LYS A 59 7.79 1.18 10.91
C LYS A 59 9.05 0.48 11.37
N LEU A 60 9.06 -0.08 12.59
CA LEU A 60 10.20 -0.85 13.09
C LEU A 60 10.46 -2.11 12.25
N PHE A 61 9.41 -2.83 11.84
CA PHE A 61 9.52 -4.00 10.98
C PHE A 61 10.07 -3.64 9.60
N VAL A 62 9.58 -2.55 9.00
CA VAL A 62 10.08 -2.05 7.71
C VAL A 62 11.52 -1.58 7.84
N LEU A 63 11.87 -0.86 8.91
CA LEU A 63 13.22 -0.40 9.19
C LEU A 63 14.19 -1.59 9.33
N GLY A 64 13.81 -2.61 10.09
CA GLY A 64 14.58 -3.85 10.24
C GLY A 64 14.82 -4.55 8.90
N ASN A 65 13.77 -4.70 8.09
CA ASN A 65 13.90 -5.31 6.76
C ASN A 65 14.77 -4.48 5.81
N THR A 66 14.72 -3.15 5.89
CA THR A 66 15.60 -2.29 5.07
C THR A 66 17.06 -2.39 5.49
N ILE A 67 17.35 -2.43 6.79
CA ILE A 67 18.71 -2.63 7.29
C ILE A 67 19.22 -4.01 6.90
N PHE A 68 18.40 -5.05 7.09
CA PHE A 68 18.76 -6.41 6.71
C PHE A 68 19.01 -6.55 5.21
N ALA A 69 18.13 -5.98 4.37
CA ALA A 69 18.31 -5.95 2.93
C ALA A 69 19.59 -5.19 2.53
N PHE A 70 19.88 -4.07 3.19
CA PHE A 70 21.11 -3.31 2.96
C PHE A 70 22.35 -4.16 3.26
N PHE A 71 22.39 -4.86 4.41
CA PHE A 71 23.49 -5.76 4.73
C PHE A 71 23.58 -6.94 3.77
N ALA A 72 22.46 -7.53 3.36
CA ALA A 72 22.45 -8.65 2.42
C ALA A 72 23.05 -8.26 1.05
N ILE A 73 22.71 -7.07 0.55
CA ILE A 73 23.26 -6.55 -0.71
C ILE A 73 24.71 -6.09 -0.54
N SER A 74 25.04 -5.51 0.62
CA SER A 74 26.35 -4.94 0.90
C SER A 74 27.41 -5.98 1.31
N TRP A 75 26.97 -7.15 1.76
CA TRP A 75 27.83 -8.24 2.23
C TRP A 75 28.96 -8.61 1.25
N PRO A 76 28.70 -8.87 -0.05
CA PRO A 76 29.77 -9.17 -1.00
C PRO A 76 30.79 -8.04 -1.12
N GLN A 77 30.35 -6.78 -1.16
CA GLN A 77 31.25 -5.63 -1.30
C GLN A 77 32.11 -5.43 -0.03
N ILE A 78 31.53 -5.65 1.15
CA ILE A 78 32.27 -5.61 2.42
C ILE A 78 33.35 -6.71 2.43
N LYS A 79 33.01 -7.91 1.96
CA LYS A 79 33.97 -9.01 1.89
C LYS A 79 35.15 -8.68 0.97
N GLU A 80 34.88 -8.17 -0.22
CA GLU A 80 35.92 -7.75 -1.16
C GLU A 80 36.81 -6.65 -0.59
N ALA A 81 36.22 -5.65 0.08
CA ALA A 81 36.97 -4.59 0.72
C ALA A 81 37.86 -5.11 1.87
N LEU A 82 37.35 -6.03 2.69
CA LEU A 82 38.10 -6.65 3.78
C LEU A 82 39.24 -7.53 3.26
N ASP A 83 38.99 -8.33 2.23
CA ASP A 83 40.02 -9.15 1.59
C ASP A 83 41.14 -8.27 1.02
N ALA A 84 40.79 -7.19 0.29
CA ALA A 84 41.76 -6.25 -0.25
C ALA A 84 42.58 -5.56 0.85
N ALA A 85 41.93 -5.13 1.93
CA ALA A 85 42.61 -4.54 3.08
C ALA A 85 43.56 -5.53 3.77
N TYR A 86 43.16 -6.80 3.88
CA TYR A 86 43.97 -7.86 4.46
C TYR A 86 45.24 -8.14 3.64
N TYR A 87 45.12 -8.20 2.31
CA TYR A 87 46.29 -8.36 1.44
C TYR A 87 47.28 -7.19 1.58
N LEU A 88 46.79 -5.96 1.61
CA LEU A 88 47.65 -4.78 1.84
C LEU A 88 48.32 -4.81 3.22
N TYR A 89 47.62 -5.31 4.24
CA TYR A 89 48.17 -5.43 5.59
C TYR A 89 49.33 -6.43 5.68
N ILE A 90 49.19 -7.58 5.00
CA ILE A 90 50.27 -8.58 4.93
C ILE A 90 51.47 -7.98 4.19
N GLU A 91 51.26 -7.39 3.01
CA GLU A 91 52.35 -6.79 2.22
C GLU A 91 53.09 -5.68 3.00
N TYR A 92 52.34 -4.88 3.76
CA TYR A 92 52.93 -3.85 4.62
C TYR A 92 53.79 -4.45 5.75
N THR A 93 53.36 -5.56 6.32
CA THR A 93 54.11 -6.25 7.39
C THR A 93 55.38 -6.89 6.85
N GLU A 94 55.31 -7.58 5.71
CA GLU A 94 56.48 -8.23 5.09
C GLU A 94 57.55 -7.23 4.61
N ARG A 95 57.18 -6.02 4.19
CA ARG A 95 58.16 -4.98 3.82
C ARG A 95 58.95 -4.39 5.00
N LYS A 96 58.56 -4.68 6.25
CA LYS A 96 59.21 -4.12 7.44
C LYS A 96 60.22 -5.07 8.10
N GLU A 97 60.28 -6.34 7.68
CA GLU A 97 61.38 -7.25 8.01
C GLU A 97 62.49 -7.19 6.96
#